data_AF-R9GYG4-F1
#
_entry.id   AF-R9GYG4-F1
#
_cell.length_a   1.000
_cell.length_b   1.000
_cell.length_c   1.000
_cell.angle_alpha   90.00
_cell.angle_beta   90.00
_cell.angle_gamma   90.00
#
_symmetry.space_group_name_H-M   'P 1'
#
loop_
_entity.id
_entity.type
_entity.pdbx_description
1 polymer ?
#
loop_
_entity_poly.entity_id
_entity_poly.type
_entity_poly.pdbx_seq_one_letter_code
_entity_poly.pdbx_strand_id
1 'polypeptide(L)' 'MATTTIRDRLYDYIRYADDKKVKAIYTMVEDEINEQIDPWEDKEFLKEIDLRLNEFESGNIKTSTWEEVKQKAKFLKKS' A
#
# COMPACT_ATOMS: atom_id res chain seq x y z
N MET A 1 -19.26 17.89 -18.55
CA MET A 1 -19.56 16.45 -18.31
C MET A 1 -19.19 16.12 -16.87
N ALA A 2 -19.93 15.22 -16.22
CA ALA A 2 -19.53 14.73 -14.90
C ALA A 2 -18.24 13.89 -15.02
N THR A 3 -17.38 13.97 -14.01
CA THR A 3 -16.12 13.21 -13.95
C THR A 3 -16.34 11.70 -13.99
N THR A 4 -17.47 11.23 -13.45
CA THR A 4 -17.95 9.85 -13.57
C THR A 4 -18.11 9.43 -15.03
N THR A 5 -18.80 10.23 -15.84
CA THR A 5 -18.98 9.95 -17.27
C THR A 5 -17.67 9.92 -18.05
N ILE A 6 -16.68 10.73 -17.67
CA ILE A 6 -15.35 10.71 -18.30
C ILE A 6 -14.62 9.40 -17.95
N ARG A 7 -14.68 8.99 -16.68
CA ARG A 7 -14.07 7.76 -16.19
C ARG A 7 -14.65 6.51 -16.87
N ASP A 8 -15.97 6.42 -17.00
CA ASP A 8 -16.64 5.29 -17.64
C ASP A 8 -16.20 5.15 -19.10
N ARG A 9 -16.12 6.27 -19.83
CA ARG A 9 -15.65 6.28 -21.22
C ARG A 9 -14.18 5.88 -21.38
N LEU A 10 -13.32 6.25 -20.43
CA LEU A 10 -11.91 5.83 -20.44
C LEU A 10 -11.78 4.32 -20.21
N TYR A 11 -12.57 3.76 -19.28
CA TYR A 11 -12.61 2.30 -19.08
C TYR A 11 -13.05 1.56 -20.35
N ASP A 12 -14.14 2.00 -20.98
CA ASP A 12 -14.63 1.40 -22.22
C ASP A 12 -13.58 1.51 -23.35
N TYR A 13 -12.93 2.66 -23.48
CA TYR A 13 -11.91 2.86 -24.49
C TYR A 13 -10.70 1.94 -24.30
N ILE A 14 -10.16 1.83 -23.08
CA ILE A 14 -9.01 0.95 -22.78
C ILE A 14 -9.33 -0.51 -23.10
N ARG A 15 -10.58 -0.94 -22.89
CA ARG A 15 -11.02 -2.33 -23.14
C ARG A 15 -10.89 -2.76 -24.61
N TYR A 16 -11.04 -1.84 -25.54
CA TYR A 16 -11.04 -2.12 -26.99
C TYR A 16 -9.89 -1.48 -27.75
N ALA A 17 -9.05 -0.68 -27.09
CA ALA A 17 -7.90 -0.04 -27.69
C ALA A 17 -6.85 -1.08 -28.10
N ASP A 18 -6.15 -0.82 -29.21
CA ASP A 18 -5.01 -1.64 -29.61
C ASP A 18 -3.81 -1.46 -28.67
N ASP A 19 -2.92 -2.45 -28.66
CA ASP A 19 -1.75 -2.50 -27.78
C ASP A 19 -0.87 -1.25 -27.87
N LYS A 20 -0.77 -0.64 -29.06
CA LYS A 20 0.04 0.56 -29.25
C LYS A 20 -0.56 1.74 -28.49
N LYS A 21 -1.88 1.93 -28.55
CA LYS A 21 -2.59 2.97 -27.82
C LYS A 21 -2.58 2.71 -26.31
N VAL A 22 -2.81 1.47 -25.89
CA VAL A 22 -2.75 1.09 -24.47
C VAL A 22 -1.38 1.39 -23.90
N LYS A 23 -0.30 1.01 -24.61
CA LYS A 23 1.07 1.28 -24.20
C LYS A 23 1.37 2.77 -24.11
N ALA A 24 0.92 3.56 -25.08
CA ALA A 24 1.12 5.00 -25.07
C ALA A 24 0.42 5.66 -23.86
N ILE A 25 -0.82 5.25 -23.55
CA ILE A 25 -1.54 5.75 -22.37
C ILE A 25 -0.81 5.33 -21.10
N TYR A 26 -0.43 4.06 -20.97
CA TYR A 26 0.30 3.55 -19.83
C TYR A 26 1.58 4.35 -19.59
N THR A 27 2.42 4.59 -20.62
CA THR A 27 3.63 5.41 -20.48
C THR A 27 3.36 6.85 -20.01
N MET A 28 2.19 7.43 -20.33
CA MET A 28 1.86 8.79 -19.87
C MET A 28 1.54 8.88 -18.38
N VAL A 29 1.09 7.77 -17.77
CA VAL A 29 0.66 7.71 -16.36
C VAL A 29 1.40 6.63 -15.59
N GLU A 30 2.49 6.10 -16.16
CA GLU A 30 3.21 4.94 -15.61
C GLU A 30 3.76 5.27 -14.22
N ASP A 31 4.33 6.46 -14.08
CA ASP A 31 4.87 6.95 -12.81
C ASP A 31 3.75 7.11 -11.77
N GLU A 32 2.56 7.59 -12.14
CA GLU A 32 1.41 7.73 -11.22
C GLU A 32 0.77 6.36 -10.85
N ILE A 33 0.78 5.40 -11.79
CA ILE A 33 0.31 4.03 -11.54
C ILE A 33 1.29 3.29 -10.63
N ASN A 34 2.59 3.51 -10.85
CA ASN A 34 3.68 2.83 -10.16
C ASN A 34 4.22 3.62 -8.97
N GLU A 35 3.70 4.82 -8.69
CA GLU A 35 3.68 5.47 -7.38
C GLU A 35 2.85 4.60 -6.42
N GLN A 36 3.37 3.41 -6.14
CA GLN A 36 3.17 2.83 -4.84
C GLN A 36 3.75 3.82 -3.86
N ILE A 37 3.02 4.11 -2.78
CA ILE A 37 3.59 4.76 -1.60
C ILE A 37 4.81 3.91 -1.23
N ASP A 38 6.00 4.34 -1.62
CA ASP A 38 7.22 3.67 -1.22
C ASP A 38 7.39 3.98 0.26
N PRO A 39 7.20 3.01 1.17
CA PRO A 39 7.32 3.28 2.60
C PRO A 39 8.73 3.74 2.95
N TRP A 40 9.72 3.48 2.08
CA TRP A 40 11.10 3.90 2.26
C TRP A 40 11.34 5.37 1.89
N GLU A 41 10.40 6.03 1.21
CA GLU A 41 10.45 7.49 0.95
C GLU A 41 9.60 8.28 1.95
N ASP A 42 8.74 7.61 2.74
CA ASP A 42 7.95 8.21 3.81
C ASP A 42 8.79 8.44 5.07
N LYS A 43 9.23 9.69 5.26
CA LYS A 43 10.03 10.12 6.41
C LYS A 43 9.32 9.94 7.76
N GLU A 44 7.99 10.08 7.81
CA GLU A 44 7.25 9.89 9.06
C GLU A 44 7.18 8.40 9.41
N PHE A 45 6.97 7.54 8.40
CA PHE A 45 7.04 6.09 8.56
C PHE A 45 8.43 5.63 9.04
N LEU A 46 9.51 6.08 8.40
CA LEU A 46 10.88 5.74 8.80
C LEU A 46 11.18 6.16 10.24
N LYS A 47 10.76 7.37 10.63
CA LYS A 47 10.96 7.88 11.99
C LYS A 47 10.25 7.03 13.04
N GLU A 48 9.04 6.55 12.75
CA GLU A 48 8.30 5.65 13.64
C GLU A 48 9.01 4.29 13.77
N ILE A 49 9.55 3.76 12.68
CA ILE A 49 10.34 2.51 12.70
C ILE A 49 11.58 2.66 13.59
N ASP A 50 12.35 3.74 13.41
CA ASP A 50 13.53 4.02 14.23
C ASP A 50 13.16 4.17 15.71
N LEU A 51 12.05 4.85 16.02
CA LEU A 51 11.57 5.00 17.39
C LEU A 51 11.27 3.63 18.02
N ARG A 52 10.49 2.79 17.35
CA ARG A 52 10.12 1.46 17.85
C ARG A 52 11.31 0.54 18.01
N LEU A 53 12.29 0.62 17.11
CA LEU A 53 13.53 -0.15 17.22
C LEU A 53 14.30 0.25 18.48
N ASN A 54 14.47 1.55 18.73
CA ASN A 54 15.13 2.04 19.93
C ASN A 54 14.39 1.64 21.23
N GLU A 55 13.06 1.69 21.22
CA GLU A 55 12.25 1.25 22.37
C GLU A 55 12.39 -0.26 22.63
N PHE A 56 12.49 -1.06 21.57
CA PHE A 56 12.73 -2.50 21.64
C PHE A 56 14.14 -2.80 22.18
N GLU A 57 15.18 -2.19 21.61
CA GLU A 57 16.57 -2.40 22.00
C GLU A 57 16.87 -1.92 23.42
N SER A 58 16.23 -0.84 23.85
CA SER A 58 16.35 -0.33 25.22
C SER A 58 15.61 -1.18 26.26
N GLY A 59 14.79 -2.15 25.83
CA GLY A 59 14.01 -3.03 26.72
C GLY A 59 12.88 -2.31 27.45
N ASN A 60 12.55 -1.08 27.06
CA ASN A 60 11.54 -0.25 27.72
C ASN A 60 10.11 -0.55 27.22
N ILE A 61 9.97 -1.36 26.18
CA ILE A 61 8.67 -1.75 25.63
C ILE A 61 8.29 -3.17 26.04
N LYS A 62 7.00 -3.34 26.36
CA LYS A 62 6.43 -4.65 26.61
C LYS A 62 6.26 -5.40 25.29
N THR A 63 7.10 -6.41 25.07
CA THR A 63 6.99 -7.31 23.92
C THR A 63 6.08 -8.49 24.24
N SER A 64 5.68 -9.24 23.21
CA SER A 64 4.98 -10.52 23.39
C SER A 64 5.85 -11.63 22.83
N THR A 65 5.87 -12.76 23.54
CA THR A 65 6.47 -13.99 23.03
C THR A 65 5.67 -14.52 21.84
N TRP A 66 6.31 -15.36 21.03
CA TRP A 66 5.66 -15.94 19.85
C TRP A 66 4.44 -16.80 20.22
N GLU A 67 4.50 -17.49 21.36
CA GLU A 67 3.41 -18.26 21.93
C GLU A 67 2.20 -17.37 22.30
N GLU A 68 2.44 -16.24 22.97
CA GLU A 68 1.38 -15.28 23.31
C GLU A 68 0.69 -14.70 22.08
N VAL A 69 1.48 -14.37 21.04
CA VAL A 69 0.96 -13.87 19.76
C VAL A 69 0.06 -14.93 19.10
N LYS A 70 0.52 -16.18 19.02
CA LYS A 70 -0.27 -17.29 18.45
C LYS A 70 -1.56 -17.52 19.21
N GLN A 71 -1.53 -17.46 20.53
CA GLN A 71 -2.75 -17.63 21.34
C GLN A 71 -3.75 -16.53 21.05
N LYS A 72 -3.34 -15.25 21.07
CA LYS A 72 -4.23 -14.11 20.73
C LYS A 72 -4.84 -14.24 19.33
N ALA A 73 -4.05 -14.62 18.33
CA ALA A 73 -4.53 -14.80 16.96
C ALA A 73 -5.63 -15.88 16.86
N LYS A 74 -5.52 -16.97 17.62
CA LYS A 74 -6.55 -18.02 17.69
C LYS A 74 -7.84 -17.54 18.35
N PHE A 75 -7.76 -16.67 19.35
CA PHE A 75 -8.94 -16.07 19.99
C PHE A 75 -9.69 -15.14 19.03
N LEU A 76 -8.98 -14.33 18.24
CA LEU A 76 -9.59 -13.41 17.28
C LEU A 76 -10.33 -14.10 16.12
N LYS A 77 -9.90 -15.30 15.72
CA LYS A 77 -10.57 -16.08 14.66
C LYS A 77 -11.92 -16.68 15.12
N LYS A 78 -12.22 -16.66 16.42
CA LYS A 78 -13.45 -17.26 16.99
C LYS A 78 -14.56 -16.24 17.29
N SER A 79 -14.33 -14.95 17.06
CA SER A 79 -15.35 -13.89 17.10
C SER A 79 -15.81 -13.54 15.68
#